data_AF-G8JT66-F1
#
_entry.id   AF-G8JT66-F1
#
_cell.length_a   1.000
_cell.length_b   1.000
_cell.length_c   1.000
_cell.angle_alpha   90.00
_cell.angle_beta   90.00
_cell.angle_gamma   90.00
#
_symmetry.space_group_name_H-M   'P 1'
#
loop_
_entity.id
_entity.type
_entity.pdbx_description
1 polymer ?
#
loop_
_entity_poly.entity_id
_entity_poly.type
_entity_poly.pdbx_seq_one_letter_code
_entity_poly.pdbx_strand_id
1 'polypeptide(L)'
;MCLPRVQKIDRTELSRRINETLVYIPDIDFEPKYLVKRLCSSEYEVNYIVMIKSILIYLDFCDGNYNLAFHGFRWILQFIHELRKYSQLINSHIIGSLHYERSLSLYALKSLLLDPQAHKKQKTNMVRVRNSRLDLIEGLLTNILECTFSYDMIYRSFNEQHMISQLFFNFGETYETMAILTGTVTPFQYAPNLPDCAIRPQRQHLNSMVRKYILAATLSLQGDEITMIVALQKILTGMLLYGGVNISHLYFFYEALRHITVHATKTGETNLKGIKYANSAITRHSITLIKQIIMLWEKSNNKNSSCPMVLVKSTNEIVLVDKATKNEPQKQETHCYSLFISSLKLKAVHKTSNSEFEIDDSVHQESLQLIKFWEQCYKEHKGRLPENLAHLLNAL
;
A
#
# COMPACT_ATOMS: atom_id res chain seq x y z
N MET A 1 -18.70 -1.87 -0.15
CA MET A 1 -18.89 -2.28 1.25
C MET A 1 -17.59 -2.04 1.99
N CYS A 2 -17.62 -1.33 3.12
CA CYS A 2 -16.47 -1.13 4.00
C CYS A 2 -16.00 -2.44 4.66
N LEU A 3 -14.77 -2.43 5.16
CA LEU A 3 -14.37 -3.15 6.36
C LEU A 3 -15.32 -2.76 7.51
N PRO A 4 -16.20 -3.65 8.02
CA PRO A 4 -17.05 -3.30 9.15
C PRO A 4 -16.21 -2.98 10.39
N ARG A 5 -16.65 -1.97 11.16
CA ARG A 5 -16.18 -1.81 12.55
C ARG A 5 -16.44 -3.12 13.27
N VAL A 6 -15.40 -3.64 13.94
CA VAL A 6 -15.43 -4.89 14.69
C VAL A 6 -16.49 -4.78 15.79
N GLN A 7 -17.74 -5.17 15.50
CA GLN A 7 -18.63 -5.64 16.54
C GLN A 7 -17.96 -6.88 17.13
N LYS A 8 -18.01 -7.07 18.45
CA LYS A 8 -17.57 -8.31 19.09
C LYS A 8 -18.44 -9.45 18.55
N ILE A 9 -17.98 -10.09 17.49
CA ILE A 9 -18.58 -11.31 16.95
C ILE A 9 -18.34 -12.39 17.99
N ASP A 10 -19.41 -13.01 18.50
CA ASP A 10 -19.28 -14.22 19.30
C ASP A 10 -18.80 -15.35 18.39
N ARG A 11 -17.47 -15.56 18.42
CA ARG A 11 -16.78 -16.51 17.57
C ARG A 11 -17.18 -17.95 17.86
N THR A 12 -17.48 -18.26 19.12
CA THR A 12 -17.84 -19.62 19.51
C THR A 12 -19.15 -19.99 18.83
N GLU A 13 -20.13 -19.08 18.90
CA GLU A 13 -21.43 -19.26 18.26
C GLU A 13 -21.32 -19.24 16.72
N LEU A 14 -20.52 -18.34 16.15
CA LEU A 14 -20.33 -18.26 14.70
C LEU A 14 -19.63 -19.52 14.16
N SER A 15 -18.54 -19.97 14.79
CA SER A 15 -17.85 -21.21 14.41
C SER A 15 -18.74 -22.43 14.59
N ARG A 16 -19.56 -22.48 15.65
CA ARG A 16 -20.55 -23.55 15.84
C ARG A 16 -21.56 -23.60 14.69
N ARG A 17 -22.19 -22.46 14.35
CA ARG A 17 -23.15 -22.37 13.24
C ARG A 17 -22.53 -22.71 11.89
N ILE A 18 -21.30 -22.24 11.65
CA ILE A 18 -20.57 -22.58 10.44
C ILE A 18 -20.34 -24.09 10.39
N ASN A 19 -19.76 -24.70 11.43
CA ASN A 19 -19.51 -26.15 11.48
C ASN A 19 -20.79 -26.98 11.32
N GLU A 20 -21.88 -26.59 11.95
CA GLU A 20 -23.20 -27.22 11.76
C GLU A 20 -23.68 -27.15 10.30
N THR A 21 -23.38 -26.06 9.61
CA THR A 21 -23.71 -25.89 8.19
C THR A 21 -22.75 -26.65 7.27
N LEU A 22 -21.45 -26.75 7.60
CA LEU A 22 -20.45 -27.45 6.80
C LEU A 22 -20.70 -28.96 6.74
N VAL A 23 -21.38 -29.56 7.73
CA VAL A 23 -21.79 -30.98 7.71
C VAL A 23 -22.67 -31.30 6.48
N TYR A 24 -23.41 -30.32 5.97
CA TYR A 24 -24.27 -30.47 4.80
C TYR A 24 -23.58 -30.16 3.47
N ILE A 25 -22.31 -29.73 3.51
CA ILE A 25 -21.53 -29.35 2.33
C ILE A 25 -20.19 -30.11 2.36
N PRO A 26 -20.16 -31.38 1.90
CA PRO A 26 -18.90 -32.10 1.76
C PRO A 26 -18.00 -31.39 0.73
N ASP A 27 -16.68 -31.50 0.92
CA ASP A 27 -15.64 -31.24 -0.11
C ASP A 27 -15.21 -29.78 -0.36
N ILE A 28 -15.35 -28.93 0.65
CA ILE A 28 -14.98 -27.51 0.59
C ILE A 28 -13.47 -27.25 0.55
N ASP A 29 -12.64 -28.27 0.82
CA ASP A 29 -11.17 -28.16 0.84
C ASP A 29 -10.50 -28.68 -0.45
N PHE A 30 -11.29 -29.11 -1.44
CA PHE A 30 -10.76 -29.53 -2.74
C PHE A 30 -10.31 -28.34 -3.60
N GLU A 31 -9.44 -28.60 -4.59
CA GLU A 31 -9.06 -27.54 -5.51
C GLU A 31 -10.28 -27.05 -6.31
N PRO A 32 -10.37 -25.73 -6.59
CA PRO A 32 -11.54 -25.12 -7.22
C PRO A 32 -12.03 -25.86 -8.47
N LYS A 33 -11.11 -26.30 -9.34
CA LYS A 33 -11.44 -26.99 -10.60
C LYS A 33 -12.21 -28.29 -10.41
N TYR A 34 -11.93 -29.04 -9.35
CA TYR A 34 -12.64 -30.30 -9.07
C TYR A 34 -14.02 -30.03 -8.50
N LEU A 35 -14.12 -29.06 -7.60
CA LEU A 35 -15.38 -28.69 -6.95
C LEU A 35 -16.39 -28.10 -7.95
N VAL A 36 -15.92 -27.27 -8.88
CA VAL A 36 -16.78 -26.67 -9.93
C VAL A 36 -17.47 -27.73 -10.78
N LYS A 37 -16.77 -28.80 -11.20
CA LYS A 37 -17.38 -29.86 -12.03
C LYS A 37 -18.55 -30.57 -11.35
N ARG A 38 -18.54 -30.63 -10.02
CA ARG A 38 -19.59 -31.28 -9.24
C ARG A 38 -20.76 -30.34 -8.97
N LEU A 39 -20.47 -29.06 -8.71
CA LEU A 39 -21.45 -28.11 -8.20
C LEU A 39 -22.03 -27.18 -9.28
N CYS A 40 -21.59 -27.30 -10.53
CA CYS A 40 -21.98 -26.38 -11.60
C CYS A 40 -23.50 -26.35 -11.90
N SER A 41 -24.25 -27.35 -11.44
CA SER A 41 -25.72 -27.44 -11.58
C SER A 41 -26.51 -26.86 -10.41
N SER A 42 -25.86 -26.42 -9.34
CA SER A 42 -26.52 -26.01 -8.09
C SER A 42 -26.06 -24.62 -7.64
N GLU A 43 -26.81 -23.59 -8.06
CA GLU A 43 -26.53 -22.20 -7.67
C GLU A 43 -26.58 -22.01 -6.15
N TYR A 44 -27.52 -22.66 -5.49
CA TYR A 44 -27.70 -22.57 -4.03
C TYR A 44 -26.45 -23.04 -3.29
N GLU A 45 -25.95 -24.24 -3.58
CA GLU A 45 -24.76 -24.79 -2.91
C GLU A 45 -23.52 -23.93 -3.17
N VAL A 46 -23.35 -23.45 -4.40
CA VAL A 46 -22.26 -22.54 -4.78
C VAL A 46 -22.31 -21.25 -3.97
N ASN A 47 -23.48 -20.60 -3.88
CA ASN A 47 -23.64 -19.35 -3.14
C ASN A 47 -23.35 -19.53 -1.64
N TYR A 48 -23.81 -20.64 -1.05
CA TYR A 48 -23.55 -20.96 0.36
C TYR A 48 -22.07 -21.22 0.62
N ILE A 49 -21.39 -22.00 -0.23
CA ILE A 49 -19.94 -22.25 -0.11
C ILE A 49 -19.16 -20.95 -0.14
N VAL A 50 -19.42 -20.11 -1.14
CA VAL A 50 -18.70 -18.84 -1.32
C VAL A 50 -18.92 -17.91 -0.13
N MET A 51 -20.15 -17.82 0.36
CA MET A 51 -20.50 -16.98 1.50
C MET A 51 -19.85 -17.47 2.81
N ILE A 52 -19.96 -18.77 3.12
CA ILE A 52 -19.39 -19.34 4.35
C ILE A 52 -17.86 -19.26 4.34
N LYS A 53 -17.21 -19.63 3.23
CA LYS A 53 -15.75 -19.48 3.10
C LYS A 53 -15.33 -18.03 3.26
N SER A 54 -16.07 -17.08 2.67
CA SER A 54 -15.74 -15.67 2.80
C SER A 54 -15.78 -15.18 4.24
N ILE A 55 -16.78 -15.62 5.01
CA ILE A 55 -16.89 -15.29 6.44
C ILE A 55 -15.69 -15.88 7.19
N LEU A 56 -15.38 -17.16 7.01
CA LEU A 56 -14.24 -17.81 7.67
C LEU A 56 -12.91 -17.11 7.38
N ILE A 57 -12.66 -16.81 6.11
CA ILE A 57 -11.43 -16.17 5.65
C ILE A 57 -11.36 -14.71 6.14
N TYR A 58 -12.51 -14.03 6.23
CA TYR A 58 -12.59 -12.70 6.83
C TYR A 58 -12.27 -12.72 8.33
N LEU A 59 -12.68 -13.77 9.06
CA LEU A 59 -12.28 -13.93 10.46
C LEU A 59 -10.76 -14.13 10.60
N ASP A 60 -10.15 -14.95 9.75
CA ASP A 60 -8.68 -15.11 9.69
C ASP A 60 -7.97 -13.77 9.45
N PHE A 61 -8.52 -12.95 8.55
CA PHE A 61 -8.02 -11.60 8.29
C PHE A 61 -8.09 -10.71 9.55
N CYS A 62 -9.23 -10.72 10.24
CA CYS A 62 -9.42 -9.96 11.49
C CYS A 62 -8.46 -10.43 12.59
N ASP A 63 -8.15 -11.73 12.65
CA ASP A 63 -7.19 -12.32 13.59
C ASP A 63 -5.72 -12.01 13.29
N GLY A 64 -5.45 -11.40 12.13
CA GLY A 64 -4.09 -11.15 11.69
C GLY A 64 -3.40 -12.38 11.11
N ASN A 65 -4.14 -13.45 10.83
CA ASN A 65 -3.67 -14.62 10.10
C ASN A 65 -3.63 -14.32 8.59
N TYR A 66 -2.90 -13.28 8.20
CA TYR A 66 -2.92 -12.73 6.83
C TYR A 66 -2.45 -13.72 5.76
N ASN A 67 -1.52 -14.63 6.07
CA ASN A 67 -1.13 -15.71 5.17
C ASN A 67 -2.32 -16.62 4.80
N LEU A 68 -3.06 -17.09 5.81
CA LEU A 68 -4.24 -17.94 5.62
C LEU A 68 -5.35 -17.16 4.89
N ALA A 69 -5.62 -15.93 5.32
CA ALA A 69 -6.60 -15.06 4.70
C ALA A 69 -6.30 -14.82 3.21
N PHE A 70 -5.04 -14.52 2.86
CA PHE A 70 -4.61 -14.33 1.47
C PHE A 70 -4.90 -15.56 0.61
N HIS A 71 -4.50 -16.75 1.08
CA HIS A 71 -4.73 -17.99 0.35
C HIS A 71 -6.22 -18.32 0.22
N GLY A 72 -7.00 -18.05 1.25
CA GLY A 72 -8.45 -18.20 1.23
C GLY A 72 -9.13 -17.30 0.20
N PHE A 73 -8.86 -15.99 0.24
CA PHE A 73 -9.44 -15.05 -0.72
C PHE A 73 -9.03 -15.39 -2.16
N ARG A 74 -7.76 -15.78 -2.37
CA ARG A 74 -7.28 -16.26 -3.67
C ARG A 74 -8.05 -17.50 -4.13
N TRP A 75 -8.32 -18.45 -3.24
CA TRP A 75 -9.11 -19.65 -3.57
C TRP A 75 -10.52 -19.25 -4.04
N ILE A 76 -11.18 -18.33 -3.33
CA ILE A 76 -12.54 -17.88 -3.71
C ILE A 76 -12.51 -17.21 -5.09
N LEU A 77 -11.55 -16.31 -5.35
CA LEU A 77 -11.41 -15.66 -6.65
C LEU A 77 -11.20 -16.67 -7.79
N GLN A 78 -10.35 -17.67 -7.57
CA GLN A 78 -10.14 -18.76 -8.54
C GLN A 78 -11.41 -19.60 -8.74
N PHE A 79 -12.15 -19.87 -7.67
CA PHE A 79 -13.41 -20.61 -7.72
C PHE A 79 -14.48 -19.85 -8.50
N ILE A 80 -14.69 -18.56 -8.22
CA ILE A 80 -15.60 -17.69 -8.98
C ILE A 80 -15.22 -17.66 -10.46
N HIS A 81 -13.93 -17.49 -10.77
CA HIS A 81 -13.45 -17.46 -12.15
C HIS A 81 -13.74 -18.77 -12.90
N GLU A 82 -13.54 -19.94 -12.26
CA GLU A 82 -13.87 -21.23 -12.86
C GLU A 82 -15.38 -21.44 -13.02
N LEU A 83 -16.21 -20.97 -12.07
CA LEU A 83 -17.68 -21.07 -12.15
C LEU A 83 -18.27 -20.24 -13.29
N ARG A 84 -17.69 -19.07 -13.60
CA ARG A 84 -18.15 -18.19 -14.69
C ARG A 84 -18.08 -18.83 -16.08
N LYS A 85 -17.32 -19.92 -16.24
CA LYS A 85 -17.26 -20.69 -17.50
C LYS A 85 -18.56 -21.45 -17.79
N TYR A 86 -19.46 -21.56 -16.82
CA TYR A 86 -20.72 -22.28 -16.92
C TYR A 86 -21.89 -21.30 -16.98
N SER A 87 -22.60 -21.26 -18.11
CA SER A 87 -23.66 -20.28 -18.41
C SER A 87 -24.78 -20.22 -17.37
N GLN A 88 -25.08 -21.34 -16.71
CA GLN A 88 -26.13 -21.45 -15.69
C GLN A 88 -25.84 -20.62 -14.43
N LEU A 89 -24.57 -20.35 -14.12
CA LEU A 89 -24.15 -19.67 -12.89
C LEU A 89 -23.71 -18.21 -13.12
N ILE A 90 -23.68 -17.76 -14.37
CA ILE A 90 -23.30 -16.38 -14.73
C ILE A 90 -24.28 -15.36 -14.12
N ASN A 91 -25.56 -15.73 -14.00
CA ASN A 91 -26.61 -14.87 -13.45
C ASN A 91 -26.67 -14.87 -11.91
N SER A 92 -25.84 -15.67 -11.22
CA SER A 92 -25.81 -15.63 -9.76
C SER A 92 -25.36 -14.25 -9.27
N HIS A 93 -26.11 -13.71 -8.31
CA HIS A 93 -25.79 -12.42 -7.69
C HIS A 93 -24.41 -12.38 -7.04
N ILE A 94 -23.85 -13.52 -6.63
CA ILE A 94 -22.52 -13.59 -6.02
C ILE A 94 -21.45 -13.77 -7.10
N ILE A 95 -21.64 -14.73 -8.01
CA ILE A 95 -20.65 -15.09 -9.03
C ILE A 95 -20.49 -13.98 -10.08
N GLY A 96 -21.60 -13.35 -10.48
CA GLY A 96 -21.61 -12.24 -11.45
C GLY A 96 -21.28 -10.87 -10.85
N SER A 97 -21.19 -10.73 -9.52
CA SER A 97 -20.99 -9.42 -8.88
C SER A 97 -19.54 -8.96 -8.92
N LEU A 98 -19.28 -7.94 -9.75
CA LEU A 98 -17.98 -7.26 -9.81
C LEU A 98 -17.63 -6.54 -8.50
N HIS A 99 -18.63 -6.01 -7.77
CA HIS A 99 -18.38 -5.39 -6.47
C HIS A 99 -17.92 -6.40 -5.42
N TYR A 100 -18.44 -7.62 -5.48
CA TYR A 100 -18.05 -8.68 -4.57
C TYR A 100 -16.63 -9.17 -4.89
N GLU A 101 -16.33 -9.40 -6.17
CA GLU A 101 -14.98 -9.72 -6.65
C GLU A 101 -13.94 -8.65 -6.29
N ARG A 102 -14.29 -7.36 -6.47
CA ARG A 102 -13.46 -6.23 -6.04
C ARG A 102 -13.15 -6.31 -4.55
N SER A 103 -14.16 -6.60 -3.73
CA SER A 103 -14.00 -6.67 -2.28
C SER A 103 -13.06 -7.81 -1.88
N LEU A 104 -13.25 -9.01 -2.44
CA LEU A 104 -12.34 -10.15 -2.22
C LEU A 104 -10.91 -9.83 -2.65
N SER A 105 -10.75 -9.16 -3.80
CA SER A 105 -9.44 -8.75 -4.33
C SER A 105 -8.75 -7.72 -3.42
N LEU A 106 -9.50 -6.75 -2.90
CA LEU A 106 -9.00 -5.78 -1.92
C LEU A 106 -8.51 -6.46 -0.64
N TYR A 107 -9.27 -7.43 -0.11
CA TYR A 107 -8.86 -8.16 1.09
C TYR A 107 -7.65 -9.08 0.85
N ALA A 108 -7.59 -9.75 -0.29
CA ALA A 108 -6.42 -10.52 -0.71
C ALA A 108 -5.19 -9.62 -0.79
N LEU A 109 -5.30 -8.47 -1.46
CA LEU A 109 -4.22 -7.50 -1.61
C LEU A 109 -3.77 -6.99 -0.24
N LYS A 110 -4.70 -6.55 0.61
CA LYS A 110 -4.40 -6.06 1.95
C LYS A 110 -3.68 -7.10 2.80
N SER A 111 -4.09 -8.36 2.72
CA SER A 111 -3.42 -9.48 3.40
C SER A 111 -1.96 -9.61 2.96
N LEU A 112 -1.70 -9.51 1.65
CA LEU A 112 -0.36 -9.59 1.06
C LEU A 112 0.54 -8.37 1.37
N LEU A 113 -0.07 -7.21 1.59
CA LEU A 113 0.63 -5.99 2.02
C LEU A 113 1.00 -6.04 3.51
N LEU A 114 0.12 -6.57 4.36
CA LEU A 114 0.32 -6.68 5.80
C LEU A 114 1.26 -7.84 6.20
N ASP A 115 1.27 -8.93 5.45
CA ASP A 115 2.23 -10.03 5.61
C ASP A 115 3.04 -10.24 4.32
N PRO A 116 4.28 -9.73 4.25
CA PRO A 116 5.16 -9.92 3.11
C PRO A 116 5.45 -11.38 2.76
N GLN A 117 5.27 -12.33 3.69
CA GLN A 117 5.49 -13.75 3.47
C GLN A 117 4.21 -14.49 3.05
N ALA A 118 3.05 -13.82 2.99
CA ALA A 118 1.77 -14.44 2.62
C ALA A 118 1.78 -15.12 1.24
N HIS A 119 2.61 -14.65 0.29
CA HIS A 119 2.75 -15.28 -1.03
C HIS A 119 3.46 -16.65 -0.98
N LYS A 120 4.22 -16.95 0.08
CA LYS A 120 4.91 -18.22 0.22
C LYS A 120 3.90 -19.25 0.72
N LYS A 121 3.53 -20.20 -0.15
CA LYS A 121 2.74 -21.37 0.26
C LYS A 121 3.43 -22.04 1.46
N GLN A 122 2.67 -22.29 2.53
CA GLN A 122 3.09 -23.27 3.53
C GLN A 122 3.37 -24.60 2.82
N LYS A 123 4.43 -25.32 3.24
CA LYS A 123 4.93 -26.55 2.60
C LYS A 123 3.82 -27.60 2.42
N THR A 124 3.06 -27.51 1.34
CA THR A 124 2.16 -28.55 0.83
C THR A 124 2.68 -28.99 -0.53
N ASN A 125 2.79 -30.30 -0.73
CA ASN A 125 3.55 -30.96 -1.78
C ASN A 125 3.00 -30.81 -3.22
N MET A 126 2.25 -29.74 -3.53
CA MET A 126 1.67 -29.54 -4.86
C MET A 126 2.27 -28.35 -5.59
N VAL A 127 2.81 -28.65 -6.77
CA VAL A 127 3.30 -27.79 -7.86
C VAL A 127 3.57 -26.34 -7.46
N ARG A 128 4.86 -26.03 -7.28
CA ARG A 128 5.35 -24.67 -7.01
C ARG A 128 5.19 -23.79 -8.25
N VAL A 129 4.01 -23.22 -8.46
CA VAL A 129 3.91 -22.02 -9.30
C VAL A 129 4.56 -20.88 -8.51
N ARG A 130 5.81 -20.54 -8.86
CA ARG A 130 6.54 -19.40 -8.27
C ARG A 130 5.99 -18.11 -8.88
N ASN A 131 4.87 -17.61 -8.36
CA ASN A 131 4.45 -16.25 -8.70
C ASN A 131 5.31 -15.28 -7.89
N SER A 132 5.88 -14.27 -8.54
CA SER A 132 6.53 -13.17 -7.81
C SER A 132 5.49 -12.47 -6.95
N ARG A 133 5.90 -11.96 -5.78
CA ARG A 133 5.03 -11.12 -4.95
C ARG A 133 4.56 -9.89 -5.73
N LEU A 134 5.41 -9.35 -6.61
CA LEU A 134 5.07 -8.21 -7.47
C LEU A 134 3.94 -8.57 -8.43
N ASP A 135 4.07 -9.66 -9.19
CA ASP A 135 3.03 -10.11 -10.15
C ASP A 135 1.68 -10.33 -9.45
N LEU A 136 1.69 -10.84 -8.21
CA LEU A 136 0.48 -11.02 -7.42
C LEU A 136 -0.17 -9.70 -7.03
N ILE A 137 0.64 -8.71 -6.63
CA ILE A 137 0.17 -7.36 -6.30
C ILE A 137 -0.40 -6.69 -7.55
N GLU A 138 0.33 -6.73 -8.67
CA GLU A 138 -0.10 -6.15 -9.94
C GLU A 138 -1.38 -6.80 -10.46
N GLY A 139 -1.46 -8.14 -10.45
CA GLY A 139 -2.66 -8.86 -10.87
C GLY A 139 -3.88 -8.53 -10.03
N LEU A 140 -3.74 -8.43 -8.69
CA LEU A 140 -4.84 -8.03 -7.81
C LEU A 140 -5.23 -6.57 -8.01
N LEU A 141 -4.26 -5.66 -8.17
CA LEU A 141 -4.53 -4.25 -8.45
C LEU A 141 -5.29 -4.09 -9.78
N THR A 142 -4.86 -4.77 -10.84
CA THR A 142 -5.54 -4.77 -12.13
C THR A 142 -6.98 -5.28 -11.99
N ASN A 143 -7.20 -6.40 -11.28
CA ASN A 143 -8.55 -6.92 -11.06
C ASN A 143 -9.45 -5.93 -10.30
N ILE A 144 -8.90 -5.26 -9.28
CA ILE A 144 -9.63 -4.22 -8.53
C ILE A 144 -10.05 -3.07 -9.45
N LEU A 145 -9.16 -2.63 -10.33
CA LEU A 145 -9.42 -1.54 -11.28
C LEU A 145 -10.43 -1.96 -12.35
N GLU A 146 -10.33 -3.16 -12.91
CA GLU A 146 -11.30 -3.71 -13.86
C GLU A 146 -12.70 -3.85 -13.24
N CYS A 147 -12.76 -4.16 -11.93
CA CYS A 147 -14.01 -4.22 -11.17
C CYS A 147 -14.44 -2.87 -10.58
N THR A 148 -13.81 -1.75 -10.95
CA THR A 148 -14.16 -0.40 -10.47
C THR A 148 -14.59 0.49 -11.64
N PHE A 149 -15.87 0.85 -11.66
CA PHE A 149 -16.39 1.74 -12.70
C PHE A 149 -16.23 3.22 -12.32
N SER A 150 -16.30 4.11 -13.30
CA SER A 150 -16.21 5.56 -13.08
C SER A 150 -17.30 6.08 -12.12
N TYR A 151 -18.51 5.52 -12.18
CA TYR A 151 -19.60 5.89 -11.28
C TYR A 151 -19.38 5.42 -9.83
N ASP A 152 -18.55 4.39 -9.60
CA ASP A 152 -18.17 3.97 -8.23
C ASP A 152 -17.24 4.98 -7.55
N MET A 153 -16.64 5.89 -8.33
CA MET A 153 -15.72 6.93 -7.86
C MET A 153 -16.43 8.26 -7.63
N ILE A 154 -17.77 8.29 -7.73
CA ILE A 154 -18.62 9.42 -7.38
C ILE A 154 -19.25 9.11 -6.02
N TYR A 155 -19.18 10.05 -5.07
CA TYR A 155 -19.85 9.92 -3.78
C TYR A 155 -20.97 10.95 -3.64
N ARG A 156 -22.10 10.50 -3.10
CA ARG A 156 -23.27 11.34 -2.76
C ARG A 156 -23.55 11.32 -1.26
N SER A 157 -23.00 10.34 -0.55
CA SER A 157 -23.13 10.16 0.89
C SER A 157 -21.77 10.12 1.58
N PHE A 158 -21.76 10.41 2.89
CA PHE A 158 -20.56 10.28 3.71
C PHE A 158 -19.98 8.86 3.72
N ASN A 159 -20.83 7.83 3.65
CA ASN A 159 -20.39 6.45 3.60
C ASN A 159 -19.62 6.13 2.32
N GLU A 160 -20.10 6.60 1.17
CA GLU A 160 -19.42 6.45 -0.12
C GLU A 160 -18.09 7.23 -0.12
N GLN A 161 -18.08 8.45 0.42
CA GLN A 161 -16.86 9.25 0.57
C GLN A 161 -15.81 8.50 1.40
N HIS A 162 -16.21 7.94 2.55
CA HIS A 162 -15.32 7.13 3.38
C HIS A 162 -14.81 5.89 2.64
N MET A 163 -15.68 5.19 1.90
CA MET A 163 -15.26 4.04 1.10
C MET A 163 -14.20 4.39 0.06
N ILE A 164 -14.38 5.51 -0.65
CA ILE A 164 -13.41 5.99 -1.65
C ILE A 164 -12.10 6.40 -0.97
N SER A 165 -12.16 7.07 0.19
CA SER A 165 -10.97 7.40 1.00
C SER A 165 -10.18 6.14 1.36
N GLN A 166 -10.85 5.10 1.86
CA GLN A 166 -10.22 3.82 2.22
C GLN A 166 -9.67 3.07 0.99
N LEU A 167 -10.34 3.15 -0.15
CA LEU A 167 -9.84 2.60 -1.42
C LEU A 167 -8.52 3.26 -1.82
N PHE A 168 -8.46 4.60 -1.80
CA PHE A 168 -7.24 5.33 -2.09
C PHE A 168 -6.13 5.08 -1.08
N PHE A 169 -6.47 4.89 0.20
CA PHE A 169 -5.50 4.51 1.21
C PHE A 169 -4.83 3.16 0.86
N ASN A 170 -5.61 2.15 0.48
CA ASN A 170 -5.10 0.85 0.06
C ASN A 170 -4.28 0.94 -1.23
N PHE A 171 -4.68 1.78 -2.19
CA PHE A 171 -3.86 2.05 -3.38
C PHE A 171 -2.52 2.71 -3.01
N GLY A 172 -2.50 3.62 -2.04
CA GLY A 172 -1.27 4.20 -1.51
C GLY A 172 -0.30 3.13 -0.99
N GLU A 173 -0.77 2.20 -0.16
CA GLU A 173 0.06 1.10 0.37
C GLU A 173 0.54 0.14 -0.72
N THR A 174 -0.30 -0.07 -1.74
CA THR A 174 0.03 -0.89 -2.90
C THR A 174 1.20 -0.29 -3.66
N TYR A 175 1.10 1.00 -4.01
CA TYR A 175 2.17 1.70 -4.73
C TYR A 175 3.44 1.87 -3.88
N GLU A 176 3.33 2.03 -2.56
CA GLU A 176 4.50 1.99 -1.66
C GLU A 176 5.25 0.66 -1.78
N THR A 177 4.52 -0.45 -1.72
CA THR A 177 5.11 -1.79 -1.81
C THR A 177 5.68 -2.05 -3.20
N MET A 178 4.97 -1.65 -4.26
CA MET A 178 5.48 -1.74 -5.63
C MET A 178 6.76 -0.92 -5.80
N ALA A 179 6.83 0.31 -5.26
CA ALA A 179 8.01 1.16 -5.36
C ALA A 179 9.28 0.50 -4.78
N ILE A 180 9.13 -0.26 -3.69
CA ILE A 180 10.23 -1.01 -3.09
C ILE A 180 10.54 -2.27 -3.90
N LEU A 181 9.53 -3.02 -4.36
CA LEU A 181 9.74 -4.28 -5.08
C LEU A 181 10.33 -4.08 -6.49
N THR A 182 9.99 -2.99 -7.18
CA THR A 182 10.55 -2.64 -8.50
C THR A 182 11.79 -1.75 -8.40
N GLY A 183 12.13 -1.29 -7.20
CA GLY A 183 13.29 -0.43 -6.96
C GLY A 183 14.62 -1.09 -7.34
N THR A 184 15.59 -0.26 -7.71
CA THR A 184 16.90 -0.73 -8.15
C THR A 184 17.78 -1.10 -6.95
N VAL A 185 18.48 -2.23 -7.02
CA VAL A 185 19.48 -2.58 -6.00
C VAL A 185 20.70 -1.70 -6.21
N THR A 186 21.02 -0.89 -5.20
CA THR A 186 22.12 0.05 -5.22
C THR A 186 23.16 -0.36 -4.18
N PRO A 187 24.39 -0.69 -4.59
CA PRO A 187 25.49 -0.88 -3.65
C PRO A 187 25.88 0.46 -3.03
N PHE A 188 26.21 0.45 -1.75
CA PHE A 188 26.68 1.64 -1.04
C PHE A 188 27.73 1.25 0.01
N GLN A 189 28.45 2.24 0.56
CA GLN A 189 29.51 2.02 1.54
C GLN A 189 29.37 3.00 2.70
N TYR A 190 29.36 2.51 3.95
CA TYR A 190 29.36 3.35 5.15
C TYR A 190 30.75 3.94 5.45
N ALA A 191 31.78 3.15 5.18
CA ALA A 191 33.18 3.46 5.41
C ALA A 191 34.04 2.73 4.36
N PRO A 192 35.31 3.14 4.14
CA PRO A 192 36.21 2.41 3.27
C PRO A 192 36.22 0.92 3.67
N ASN A 193 35.88 0.03 2.73
CA ASN A 193 35.82 -1.43 2.89
C ASN A 193 34.62 -2.02 3.63
N LEU A 194 33.54 -1.27 3.86
CA LEU A 194 32.26 -1.84 4.36
C LEU A 194 31.15 -1.74 3.30
N PRO A 195 31.19 -2.56 2.24
CA PRO A 195 30.17 -2.56 1.19
C PRO A 195 28.88 -3.21 1.71
N ASP A 196 27.76 -2.60 1.37
CA ASP A 196 26.43 -3.09 1.65
C ASP A 196 25.51 -2.79 0.44
N CYS A 197 24.30 -3.32 0.43
CA CYS A 197 23.32 -3.08 -0.63
C CYS A 197 21.97 -2.66 -0.05
N ALA A 198 21.33 -1.71 -0.71
CA ALA A 198 19.99 -1.27 -0.38
C ALA A 198 19.19 -1.04 -1.66
N ILE A 199 17.89 -0.85 -1.52
CA ILE A 199 16.97 -0.61 -2.64
C ILE A 199 16.77 0.89 -2.77
N ARG A 200 16.97 1.44 -3.97
CA ARG A 200 16.49 2.76 -4.34
C ARG A 200 15.05 2.62 -4.84
N PRO A 201 14.04 3.14 -4.12
CA PRO A 201 12.65 2.93 -4.52
C PRO A 201 12.32 3.62 -5.86
N GLN A 202 11.41 3.01 -6.62
CA GLN A 202 11.02 3.51 -7.95
C GLN A 202 10.18 4.79 -7.83
N ARG A 203 10.70 5.90 -8.36
CA ARG A 203 10.08 7.24 -8.31
C ARG A 203 8.65 7.29 -8.85
N GLN A 204 8.36 6.62 -9.97
CA GLN A 204 7.02 6.63 -10.56
C GLN A 204 5.96 6.10 -9.59
N HIS A 205 6.24 4.99 -8.92
CA HIS A 205 5.33 4.42 -7.93
C HIS A 205 5.28 5.26 -6.65
N LEU A 206 6.38 5.88 -6.23
CA LEU A 206 6.34 6.83 -5.10
C LEU A 206 5.45 8.04 -5.40
N ASN A 207 5.50 8.58 -6.62
CA ASN A 207 4.63 9.68 -7.03
C ASN A 207 3.15 9.23 -7.01
N SER A 208 2.84 8.05 -7.55
CA SER A 208 1.50 7.46 -7.45
C SER A 208 1.07 7.27 -5.99
N MET A 209 1.93 6.69 -5.14
CA MET A 209 1.71 6.50 -3.70
C MET A 209 1.30 7.83 -3.04
N VAL A 210 2.09 8.89 -3.20
CA VAL A 210 1.82 10.19 -2.58
C VAL A 210 0.48 10.75 -3.04
N ARG A 211 0.19 10.72 -4.35
CA ARG A 211 -1.10 11.18 -4.88
C ARG A 211 -2.29 10.41 -4.29
N LYS A 212 -2.18 9.09 -4.11
CA LYS A 212 -3.25 8.29 -3.50
C LYS A 212 -3.42 8.61 -2.02
N TYR A 213 -2.35 8.84 -1.27
CA TYR A 213 -2.48 9.28 0.12
C TYR A 213 -3.01 10.70 0.27
N ILE A 214 -2.71 11.61 -0.66
CA ILE A 214 -3.35 12.94 -0.73
C ILE A 214 -4.87 12.77 -0.82
N LEU A 215 -5.35 11.98 -1.80
CA LEU A 215 -6.78 11.69 -1.97
C LEU A 215 -7.38 11.03 -0.73
N ALA A 216 -6.71 10.04 -0.16
CA ALA A 216 -7.17 9.37 1.07
C ALA A 216 -7.33 10.38 2.23
N ALA A 217 -6.34 11.25 2.45
CA ALA A 217 -6.37 12.25 3.50
C ALA A 217 -7.47 13.31 3.29
N THR A 218 -7.62 13.83 2.07
CA THR A 218 -8.60 14.88 1.79
C THR A 218 -10.04 14.36 1.76
N LEU A 219 -10.26 13.11 1.33
CA LEU A 219 -11.57 12.46 1.34
C LEU A 219 -11.95 11.86 2.69
N SER A 220 -11.02 11.72 3.64
CA SER A 220 -11.33 11.19 4.98
C SER A 220 -12.49 11.97 5.62
N LEU A 221 -13.37 11.33 6.39
CA LEU A 221 -14.47 12.04 7.03
C LEU A 221 -13.98 12.88 8.23
N GLN A 222 -14.85 13.77 8.72
CA GLN A 222 -14.67 14.39 10.04
C GLN A 222 -14.90 13.31 11.11
N GLY A 223 -13.98 13.15 12.08
CA GLY A 223 -13.95 12.00 12.99
C GLY A 223 -13.15 10.79 12.49
N ASP A 224 -12.46 10.89 11.34
CA ASP A 224 -11.50 9.89 10.83
C ASP A 224 -10.07 10.48 10.76
N GLU A 225 -9.68 11.16 11.83
CA GLU A 225 -8.39 11.84 11.98
C GLU A 225 -7.23 10.84 11.92
N ILE A 226 -7.44 9.60 12.35
CA ILE A 226 -6.40 8.56 12.32
C ILE A 226 -6.02 8.23 10.88
N THR A 227 -6.99 8.02 9.98
CA THR A 227 -6.69 7.77 8.56
C THR A 227 -5.94 8.96 7.96
N MET A 228 -6.38 10.19 8.27
CA MET A 228 -5.75 11.42 7.79
C MET A 228 -4.31 11.58 8.28
N ILE A 229 -4.06 11.33 9.58
CA ILE A 229 -2.73 11.40 10.19
C ILE A 229 -1.80 10.38 9.54
N VAL A 230 -2.24 9.12 9.40
CA VAL A 230 -1.42 8.07 8.79
C VAL A 230 -1.16 8.37 7.31
N ALA A 231 -2.16 8.86 6.57
CA ALA A 231 -1.98 9.27 5.18
C ALA A 231 -0.95 10.40 5.04
N LEU A 232 -0.96 11.40 5.93
CA LEU A 232 0.05 12.46 5.94
C LEU A 232 1.45 11.96 6.32
N GLN A 233 1.55 11.04 7.27
CA GLN A 233 2.83 10.37 7.56
C GLN A 233 3.36 9.61 6.34
N LYS A 234 2.47 8.99 5.56
CA LYS A 234 2.81 8.27 4.34
C LYS A 234 3.16 9.21 3.17
N ILE A 235 2.51 10.36 3.04
CA ILE A 235 2.91 11.43 2.09
C ILE A 235 4.35 11.86 2.38
N LEU A 236 4.64 12.19 3.64
CA LEU A 236 5.98 12.56 4.11
C LEU A 236 7.01 11.45 3.85
N THR A 237 6.65 10.20 4.14
CA THR A 237 7.49 9.03 3.83
C THR A 237 7.79 8.95 2.34
N GLY A 238 6.77 9.03 1.47
CA GLY A 238 6.92 8.98 0.03
C GLY A 238 7.80 10.10 -0.51
N MET A 239 7.64 11.33 -0.02
CA MET A 239 8.47 12.49 -0.40
C MET A 239 9.93 12.33 0.02
N LEU A 240 10.19 11.81 1.22
CA LEU A 240 11.55 11.51 1.66
C LEU A 240 12.19 10.44 0.78
N LEU A 241 11.48 9.32 0.53
CA LEU A 241 11.97 8.22 -0.30
C LEU A 241 12.18 8.62 -1.77
N TYR A 242 11.47 9.64 -2.26
CA TYR A 242 11.61 10.14 -3.63
C TYR A 242 13.01 10.71 -3.88
N GLY A 243 13.58 11.37 -2.86
CA GLY A 243 14.91 12.01 -2.87
C GLY A 243 14.99 13.25 -3.77
N GLY A 244 15.71 14.29 -3.34
CA GLY A 244 15.86 15.54 -4.11
C GLY A 244 14.68 16.51 -4.00
N VAL A 245 13.66 16.20 -3.19
CA VAL A 245 12.52 17.08 -2.93
C VAL A 245 12.95 18.32 -2.14
N ASN A 246 12.45 19.51 -2.48
CA ASN A 246 12.74 20.72 -1.72
C ASN A 246 12.28 20.57 -0.26
N ILE A 247 13.15 20.89 0.70
CA ILE A 247 12.82 20.76 2.13
C ILE A 247 11.65 21.67 2.52
N SER A 248 11.45 22.80 1.86
CA SER A 248 10.28 23.67 2.08
C SER A 248 8.95 22.94 1.76
N HIS A 249 8.94 22.12 0.70
CA HIS A 249 7.77 21.31 0.32
C HIS A 249 7.51 20.19 1.34
N LEU A 250 8.58 19.56 1.83
CA LEU A 250 8.48 18.57 2.91
C LEU A 250 7.94 19.21 4.20
N TYR A 251 8.43 20.41 4.52
CA TYR A 251 8.00 21.19 5.69
C TYR A 251 6.51 21.55 5.64
N PHE A 252 5.98 21.90 4.46
CA PHE A 252 4.55 22.14 4.29
C PHE A 252 3.68 20.96 4.75
N PHE A 253 3.97 19.74 4.27
CA PHE A 253 3.22 18.54 4.68
C PHE A 253 3.47 18.16 6.15
N TYR A 254 4.64 18.50 6.69
CA TYR A 254 4.94 18.32 8.10
C TYR A 254 4.08 19.23 9.00
N GLU A 255 3.91 20.49 8.62
CA GLU A 255 3.02 21.42 9.32
C GLU A 255 1.55 21.04 9.16
N ALA A 256 1.14 20.51 8.00
CA ALA A 256 -0.19 19.94 7.82
C ALA A 256 -0.45 18.79 8.80
N LEU A 257 0.51 17.85 8.91
CA LEU A 257 0.45 16.77 9.90
C LEU A 257 0.35 17.28 11.33
N ARG A 258 1.16 18.29 11.71
CA ARG A 258 1.12 18.89 13.05
C ARG A 258 -0.24 19.51 13.36
N HIS A 259 -0.78 20.31 12.44
CA HIS A 259 -2.07 20.96 12.60
C HIS A 259 -3.18 19.94 12.89
N ILE A 260 -3.26 18.87 12.10
CA ILE A 260 -4.29 17.84 12.24
C ILE A 260 -4.10 17.02 13.53
N THR A 261 -2.86 16.71 13.90
CA THR A 261 -2.55 15.98 15.14
C THR A 261 -2.95 16.79 16.38
N VAL A 262 -2.70 18.11 16.38
CA VAL A 262 -3.13 19.01 17.46
C VAL A 262 -4.65 19.10 17.55
N HIS A 263 -5.36 19.09 16.42
CA HIS A 263 -6.82 19.05 16.41
C HIS A 263 -7.35 17.74 17.01
N ALA A 264 -6.84 16.58 16.57
CA ALA A 264 -7.26 15.26 17.04
C ALA A 264 -6.98 15.01 18.54
N THR A 265 -5.90 15.57 19.07
CA THR A 265 -5.60 15.47 20.51
C THR A 265 -6.56 16.30 21.36
N LYS A 266 -7.05 17.43 20.86
CA LYS A 266 -8.05 18.26 21.53
C LYS A 266 -9.44 17.61 21.55
N THR A 267 -9.79 16.82 20.53
CA THR A 267 -11.08 16.10 20.45
C THR A 267 -11.12 14.80 21.26
N GLY A 268 -9.99 14.37 21.87
CA GLY A 268 -9.92 13.16 22.69
C GLY A 268 -9.75 11.86 21.88
N GLU A 269 -9.58 11.93 20.55
CA GLU A 269 -9.52 10.79 19.63
C GLU A 269 -8.08 10.23 19.50
N THR A 270 -7.43 9.96 20.63
CA THR A 270 -5.98 9.64 20.65
C THR A 270 -5.63 8.16 20.57
N ASN A 271 -6.61 7.26 20.43
CA ASN A 271 -6.34 5.84 20.28
C ASN A 271 -5.86 5.50 18.86
N LEU A 272 -4.63 5.90 18.54
CA LEU A 272 -3.85 5.53 17.34
C LEU A 272 -3.64 4.00 17.18
N LYS A 273 -4.12 3.18 18.12
CA LYS A 273 -3.92 1.72 18.17
C LYS A 273 -4.78 0.91 17.19
N GLY A 274 -5.60 1.55 16.35
CA GLY A 274 -6.60 0.85 15.53
C GLY A 274 -6.14 0.43 14.12
N ILE A 275 -5.37 1.27 13.41
CA ILE A 275 -5.13 1.06 11.97
C ILE A 275 -3.81 0.32 11.76
N LYS A 276 -3.89 -0.94 11.32
CA LYS A 276 -2.74 -1.68 10.78
C LYS A 276 -2.52 -1.27 9.33
N TYR A 277 -1.30 -0.88 9.01
CA TYR A 277 -0.90 -0.50 7.65
C TYR A 277 0.48 -1.04 7.29
N ALA A 278 0.73 -1.21 5.99
CA ALA A 278 1.97 -1.77 5.46
C ALA A 278 3.19 -0.91 5.81
N ASN A 279 4.37 -1.52 5.93
CA ASN A 279 5.66 -0.84 6.09
C ASN A 279 5.71 0.19 7.25
N SER A 280 4.98 -0.07 8.34
CA SER A 280 4.91 0.85 9.49
C SER A 280 6.27 1.15 10.13
N ALA A 281 7.23 0.22 10.06
CA ALA A 281 8.61 0.45 10.47
C ALA A 281 9.29 1.53 9.62
N ILE A 282 9.19 1.45 8.29
CA ILE A 282 9.78 2.44 7.36
C ILE A 282 9.18 3.81 7.67
N THR A 283 7.86 3.91 7.73
CA THR A 283 7.16 5.18 8.05
C THR A 283 7.64 5.79 9.36
N ARG A 284 7.78 4.99 10.42
CA ARG A 284 8.28 5.48 11.72
C ARG A 284 9.69 6.05 11.62
N HIS A 285 10.60 5.34 10.95
CA HIS A 285 11.97 5.82 10.73
C HIS A 285 11.99 7.09 9.86
N SER A 286 11.21 7.13 8.79
CA SER A 286 11.09 8.30 7.91
C SER A 286 10.64 9.53 8.70
N ILE A 287 9.59 9.41 9.51
CA ILE A 287 9.08 10.55 10.28
C ILE A 287 10.12 11.05 11.30
N THR A 288 10.87 10.16 11.95
CA THR A 288 11.96 10.56 12.85
C THR A 288 13.06 11.31 12.10
N LEU A 289 13.47 10.82 10.93
CA LEU A 289 14.48 11.49 10.10
C LEU A 289 14.00 12.84 9.57
N ILE A 290 12.74 12.95 9.13
CA ILE A 290 12.15 14.20 8.62
C ILE A 290 12.17 15.28 9.70
N LYS A 291 11.85 14.93 10.95
CA LYS A 291 11.94 15.87 12.07
C LYS A 291 13.37 16.40 12.22
N GLN A 292 14.38 15.54 12.11
CA GLN A 292 15.78 15.95 12.19
C GLN A 292 16.18 16.85 11.01
N ILE A 293 15.78 16.49 9.78
CA ILE A 293 16.04 17.28 8.57
C ILE A 293 15.43 18.68 8.71
N ILE A 294 14.17 18.78 9.12
CA ILE A 294 13.47 20.06 9.29
C ILE A 294 14.14 20.91 10.39
N MET A 295 14.45 20.32 11.56
CA MET A 295 15.12 21.06 12.63
C MET A 295 16.49 21.61 12.21
N LEU A 296 17.25 20.87 11.41
CA LEU A 296 18.53 21.33 10.88
C LEU A 296 18.34 22.41 9.81
N TRP A 297 17.34 22.25 8.96
CA TRP A 297 17.00 23.19 7.90
C TRP A 297 16.53 24.54 8.45
N GLU A 298 15.67 24.55 9.47
CA GLU A 298 15.18 25.78 10.12
C GLU A 298 16.33 26.59 10.75
N LYS A 299 17.37 25.91 11.25
CA LYS A 299 18.58 26.53 11.79
C LYS A 299 19.58 26.96 10.70
N SER A 300 19.38 26.51 9.46
CA SER A 300 20.26 26.83 8.34
C SER A 300 19.78 28.09 7.62
N ASN A 301 20.73 28.84 7.04
CA ASN A 301 20.42 29.98 6.18
C ASN A 301 20.04 29.55 4.74
N ASN A 302 20.10 28.25 4.41
CA ASN A 302 19.89 27.76 3.06
C ASN A 302 18.44 27.32 2.81
N LYS A 303 17.63 28.26 2.33
CA LYS A 303 16.20 28.04 2.02
C LYS A 303 15.95 27.15 0.79
N ASN A 304 16.94 26.99 -0.10
CA ASN A 304 16.80 26.22 -1.35
C ASN A 304 17.44 24.83 -1.25
N SER A 305 17.46 24.24 -0.06
CA SER A 305 18.03 22.91 0.15
C SER A 305 17.03 21.80 -0.19
N SER A 306 17.58 20.66 -0.61
CA SER A 306 16.81 19.50 -1.03
C SER A 306 17.09 18.30 -0.14
N CYS A 307 16.11 17.40 -0.06
CA CYS A 307 16.25 16.16 0.66
C CYS A 307 17.37 15.31 0.04
N PRO A 308 18.20 14.66 0.87
CA PRO A 308 19.21 13.73 0.36
C PRO A 308 18.55 12.58 -0.39
N MET A 309 19.33 11.89 -1.22
CA MET A 309 18.88 10.62 -1.79
C MET A 309 18.79 9.57 -0.67
N VAL A 310 17.79 8.70 -0.77
CA VAL A 310 17.46 7.73 0.28
C VAL A 310 17.39 6.32 -0.31
N LEU A 311 18.00 5.36 0.40
CA LEU A 311 17.91 3.93 0.11
C LEU A 311 17.19 3.20 1.25
N VAL A 312 16.57 2.06 0.93
CA VAL A 312 15.80 1.23 1.88
C VAL A 312 16.44 -0.14 1.95
N LYS A 313 16.81 -0.59 3.15
CA LYS A 313 17.31 -1.96 3.37
C LYS A 313 16.18 -2.97 3.51
N SER A 314 16.52 -4.24 3.31
CA SER A 314 15.63 -5.37 3.60
C SER A 314 15.19 -5.45 5.07
N THR A 315 15.97 -4.86 5.98
CA THR A 315 15.65 -4.69 7.41
C THR A 315 14.65 -3.58 7.70
N ASN A 316 14.13 -2.88 6.67
CA ASN A 316 13.32 -1.67 6.79
C ASN A 316 14.06 -0.45 7.36
N GLU A 317 15.39 -0.49 7.40
CA GLU A 317 16.23 0.66 7.72
C GLU A 317 16.36 1.60 6.53
N ILE A 318 16.51 2.89 6.84
CA ILE A 318 16.63 3.96 5.86
C ILE A 318 18.08 4.46 5.87
N VAL A 319 18.69 4.52 4.69
CA VAL A 319 20.06 4.99 4.49
C VAL A 319 20.02 6.31 3.74
N LEU A 320 20.62 7.36 4.33
CA LEU A 320 20.81 8.65 3.67
C LEU A 320 22.12 8.62 2.88
N VAL A 321 22.08 9.03 1.62
CA VAL A 321 23.25 9.03 0.73
C VAL A 321 23.88 10.42 0.71
N ASP A 322 25.15 10.49 1.11
CA ASP A 322 25.94 11.72 1.13
C ASP A 322 26.55 12.04 -0.26
N LYS A 323 27.10 11.03 -0.95
CA LYS A 323 27.72 11.16 -2.27
C LYS A 323 27.36 10.00 -3.19
N ALA A 324 27.02 10.29 -4.44
CA ALA A 324 26.79 9.29 -5.48
C ALA A 324 27.87 9.38 -6.58
N THR A 325 28.35 8.22 -7.04
CA THR A 325 29.25 8.14 -8.20
C THR A 325 28.41 8.01 -9.47
N LYS A 326 28.57 8.93 -10.43
CA LYS A 326 27.78 9.09 -11.70
C LYS A 326 27.72 7.86 -12.65
N ASN A 327 28.23 6.69 -12.28
CA ASN A 327 28.14 5.48 -13.10
C ASN A 327 26.78 4.77 -12.91
N GLU A 328 25.67 5.47 -13.17
CA GLU A 328 24.38 4.79 -13.33
C GLU A 328 24.24 4.34 -14.80
N PRO A 329 23.94 3.06 -15.08
CA PRO A 329 23.53 2.67 -16.40
C PRO A 329 22.20 3.38 -16.72
N GLN A 330 22.18 4.20 -17.77
CA GLN A 330 21.00 4.94 -18.28
C GLN A 330 19.84 4.03 -18.75
N LYS A 331 19.91 2.71 -18.53
CA LYS A 331 18.85 1.77 -18.87
C LYS A 331 18.21 1.25 -17.60
N GLN A 332 16.91 1.49 -17.48
CA GLN A 332 15.99 0.83 -16.56
C GLN A 332 16.04 -0.68 -16.83
N GLU A 333 17.00 -1.38 -16.26
CA GLU A 333 16.94 -2.83 -16.16
C GLU A 333 15.99 -3.16 -15.00
N THR A 334 14.71 -3.33 -15.33
CA THR A 334 13.72 -3.97 -14.48
C THR A 334 14.17 -5.40 -14.23
N HIS A 335 14.88 -5.63 -13.13
CA HIS A 335 15.37 -6.97 -12.77
C HIS A 335 14.28 -7.78 -12.07
N CYS A 336 13.90 -8.88 -12.74
CA CYS A 336 13.16 -9.99 -12.15
C CYS A 336 13.97 -10.60 -10.98
N TYR A 337 13.58 -10.29 -9.74
CA TYR A 337 14.10 -10.98 -8.57
C TYR A 337 13.70 -12.46 -8.58
N SER A 338 14.63 -13.37 -8.93
CA SER A 338 14.63 -14.68 -8.26
C SER A 338 15.96 -15.46 -8.20
N LEU A 339 17.03 -15.10 -8.91
CA LEU A 339 18.26 -15.93 -8.93
C LEU A 339 19.60 -15.19 -8.83
N PHE A 340 19.65 -13.85 -8.90
CA PHE A 340 20.92 -13.13 -9.02
C PHE A 340 21.61 -12.76 -7.70
N ILE A 341 20.85 -12.63 -6.59
CA ILE A 341 21.41 -12.35 -5.26
C ILE A 341 22.23 -13.54 -4.71
N SER A 342 22.05 -14.75 -5.25
CA SER A 342 22.89 -15.92 -4.90
C SER A 342 24.16 -16.04 -5.76
N SER A 343 24.31 -15.27 -6.84
CA SER A 343 25.45 -15.37 -7.77
C SER A 343 26.42 -14.19 -7.76
N LEU A 344 26.10 -13.06 -7.11
CA LEU A 344 27.01 -11.91 -7.05
C LEU A 344 28.03 -12.01 -5.89
N LYS A 345 28.88 -13.02 -5.95
CA LYS A 345 30.30 -12.82 -5.63
C LYS A 345 30.96 -12.40 -6.95
N LEU A 346 31.45 -11.15 -7.02
CA LEU A 346 32.71 -10.74 -7.66
C LEU A 346 32.67 -9.37 -8.37
N LYS A 347 33.68 -8.57 -8.00
CA LYS A 347 34.38 -7.53 -8.76
C LYS A 347 33.68 -6.17 -8.91
N ALA A 348 33.84 -5.37 -7.86
CA ALA A 348 33.97 -3.93 -7.98
C ALA A 348 35.16 -3.58 -8.89
N VAL A 349 34.95 -2.67 -9.85
CA VAL A 349 36.04 -1.93 -10.51
C VAL A 349 35.82 -0.45 -10.25
N HIS A 350 36.74 0.12 -9.49
CA HIS A 350 36.86 1.53 -9.16
C HIS A 350 36.98 2.38 -10.43
N LYS A 351 36.23 3.48 -10.48
CA LYS A 351 36.69 4.78 -10.97
C LYS A 351 35.99 5.88 -10.17
N THR A 352 36.77 6.51 -9.29
CA THR A 352 36.38 7.68 -8.50
C THR A 352 36.46 8.94 -9.37
N SER A 353 35.31 9.53 -9.68
CA SER A 353 35.22 10.94 -10.05
C SER A 353 34.25 11.61 -9.09
N ASN A 354 34.75 12.57 -8.31
CA ASN A 354 33.92 13.43 -7.48
C ASN A 354 33.07 14.32 -8.38
N SER A 355 31.75 14.24 -8.26
CA SER A 355 30.83 15.25 -8.78
C SER A 355 29.74 15.49 -7.74
N GLU A 356 29.52 16.75 -7.42
CA GLU A 356 28.37 17.21 -6.63
C GLU A 356 27.07 16.82 -7.35
N PHE A 357 26.03 16.51 -6.58
CA PHE A 357 24.70 16.22 -7.10
C PHE A 357 24.15 17.47 -7.82
N GLU A 358 24.07 17.43 -9.15
CA GLU A 358 23.15 18.31 -9.89
C GLU A 358 21.74 17.79 -9.60
N ILE A 359 21.05 18.48 -8.69
CA ILE A 359 19.62 18.26 -8.43
C ILE A 359 18.89 18.73 -9.69
N ASP A 360 18.17 17.82 -10.34
CA ASP A 360 17.37 18.13 -11.51
C ASP A 360 16.17 18.99 -11.11
N ASP A 361 16.06 20.19 -11.69
CA ASP A 361 14.95 21.16 -11.47
C ASP A 361 13.57 20.51 -11.66
N SER A 362 13.49 19.43 -12.45
CA SER A 362 12.29 18.62 -12.65
C SER A 362 11.70 18.06 -11.33
N VAL A 363 12.55 17.70 -10.36
CA VAL A 363 12.12 17.10 -9.09
C VAL A 363 11.48 18.14 -8.16
N HIS A 364 11.99 19.37 -8.17
CA HIS A 364 11.37 20.49 -7.45
C HIS A 364 10.00 20.80 -8.01
N GLN A 365 9.89 20.80 -9.34
CA GLN A 365 8.61 21.03 -10.02
C GLN A 365 7.59 19.93 -9.68
N GLU A 366 8.00 18.66 -9.65
CA GLU A 366 7.11 17.55 -9.26
C GLU A 366 6.62 17.68 -7.82
N SER A 367 7.50 18.02 -6.88
CA SER A 367 7.11 18.16 -5.48
C SER A 367 6.17 19.35 -5.23
N LEU A 368 6.35 20.46 -5.97
CA LEU A 368 5.39 21.58 -5.95
C LEU A 368 4.03 21.19 -6.53
N GLN A 369 4.01 20.39 -7.61
CA GLN A 369 2.76 19.89 -8.19
C GLN A 369 1.97 19.02 -7.20
N LEU A 370 2.64 18.26 -6.32
CA LEU A 370 1.98 17.48 -5.27
C LEU A 370 1.31 18.39 -4.23
N ILE A 371 1.93 19.52 -3.88
CA ILE A 371 1.33 20.51 -2.98
C ILE A 371 0.10 21.16 -3.61
N LYS A 372 0.19 21.58 -4.88
CA LYS A 372 -0.94 22.16 -5.62
C LYS A 372 -2.09 21.15 -5.75
N PHE A 373 -1.78 19.88 -6.00
CA PHE A 373 -2.76 18.82 -6.04
C PHE A 373 -3.42 18.61 -4.67
N TRP A 374 -2.65 18.60 -3.58
CA TRP A 374 -3.20 18.53 -2.23
C TRP A 374 -4.11 19.72 -1.91
N GLU A 375 -3.69 20.94 -2.26
CA GLU A 375 -4.49 22.14 -2.05
C GLU A 375 -5.83 22.07 -2.78
N GLN A 376 -5.81 21.67 -4.06
CA GLN A 376 -7.01 21.49 -4.86
C GLN A 376 -7.95 20.48 -4.21
N CYS A 377 -7.45 19.29 -3.87
CA CYS A 377 -8.25 18.25 -3.22
C CYS A 377 -8.74 18.69 -1.84
N TYR A 378 -7.94 19.42 -1.06
CA TYR A 378 -8.34 19.88 0.26
C TYR A 378 -9.47 20.91 0.15
N LYS A 379 -9.36 21.88 -0.77
CA LYS A 379 -10.41 22.88 -1.02
C LYS A 379 -11.73 22.25 -1.43
N GLU A 380 -11.66 21.26 -2.31
CA GLU A 380 -12.84 20.53 -2.81
C GLU A 380 -13.54 19.73 -1.71
N HIS A 381 -12.78 19.00 -0.88
CA HIS A 381 -13.35 18.01 0.04
C HIS A 381 -13.47 18.47 1.50
N LYS A 382 -12.64 19.42 1.93
CA LYS A 382 -12.53 19.90 3.32
C LYS A 382 -12.83 21.40 3.46
N GLY A 383 -12.91 22.13 2.35
CA GLY A 383 -13.17 23.56 2.34
C GLY A 383 -11.91 24.40 2.57
N ARG A 384 -12.03 25.50 3.31
CA ARG A 384 -10.93 26.49 3.43
C ARG A 384 -9.71 25.89 4.15
N LEU A 385 -8.52 26.21 3.64
CA LEU A 385 -7.27 25.85 4.30
C LEU A 385 -7.15 26.62 5.64
N PRO A 386 -6.58 25.98 6.68
CA PRO A 386 -6.10 26.67 7.85
C PRO A 386 -5.14 27.82 7.51
N GLU A 387 -5.25 28.95 8.21
CA GLU A 387 -4.47 30.17 7.93
C GLU A 387 -2.96 29.93 7.91
N ASN A 388 -2.44 29.15 8.86
CA ASN A 388 -1.03 28.80 8.92
C ASN A 388 -0.56 28.03 7.65
N LEU A 389 -1.36 27.10 7.13
CA LEU A 389 -1.04 26.36 5.91
C LEU A 389 -1.19 27.24 4.67
N ALA A 390 -2.17 28.14 4.65
CA ALA A 390 -2.32 29.11 3.57
C ALA A 390 -1.13 30.08 3.49
N HIS A 391 -0.63 30.56 4.63
CA HIS A 391 0.57 31.40 4.68
C HIS A 391 1.81 30.68 4.18
N LEU A 392 1.99 29.40 4.56
CA LEU A 392 3.10 28.59 4.06
C LEU A 392 3.01 28.38 2.56
N LEU A 393 1.82 28.08 2.04
CA LEU A 393 1.61 27.89 0.60
C LEU A 393 1.95 29.15 -0.20
N ASN A 394 1.59 30.33 0.29
CA ASN A 394 1.91 31.61 -0.37
C ASN A 394 3.42 31.97 -0.33
N ALA A 395 4.20 31.29 0.53
CA ALA A 395 5.64 31.50 0.68
C ALA A 395 6.49 30.50 -0.12
N LEU A 396 5.86 29.51 -0.77
CA LEU A 396 6.47 28.55 -1.69
C LEU A 396 6.38 29.06 -3.13
#